data_AF-A0A8J3GU14-F1
#
_entry.id   AF-A0A8J3GU14-F1
#
_cell.length_a   1.000
_cell.length_b   1.000
_cell.length_c   1.000
_cell.angle_alpha   90.00
_cell.angle_beta   90.00
_cell.angle_gamma   90.00
#
_symmetry.space_group_name_H-M   'P 1'
#
loop_
_entity.id
_entity.type
_entity.pdbx_description
1 polymer ?
#
loop_
_entity_poly.entity_id
_entity_poly.type
_entity_poly.pdbx_seq_one_letter_code
_entity_poly.pdbx_strand_id
1 'polypeptide(L)'
;MTGHRRRGRLLFPALVVLAGLFIAAGARAEGIRGLFCNTHAEIDAAVELMAAGRSPESAAALMNVDAMRCTYVDAIRYVLAQTVVAGGSGGHTIYRARLTGVEVGGRLVNVSPPAELFFITPDVAQLAALGRDA
;
A
#
# COMPACT_ATOMS: atom_id res chain seq x y z
N MET A 1 -67.79 -1.37 -16.89
CA MET A 1 -66.52 -2.10 -17.13
C MET A 1 -65.50 -1.65 -16.10
N THR A 2 -65.45 -2.39 -15.01
CA THR A 2 -64.59 -2.22 -13.83
C THR A 2 -63.24 -2.88 -14.10
N GLY A 3 -62.13 -2.20 -13.81
CA GLY A 3 -60.79 -2.75 -14.05
C GLY A 3 -59.69 -2.00 -13.29
N HIS A 4 -59.61 -2.26 -11.98
CA HIS A 4 -58.51 -1.87 -11.10
C HIS A 4 -57.14 -2.30 -11.67
N ARG A 5 -56.27 -1.34 -12.04
CA ARG A 5 -54.83 -1.63 -12.18
C ARG A 5 -54.11 -1.45 -10.84
N ARG A 6 -53.51 -2.56 -10.42
CA ARG A 6 -52.86 -2.77 -9.13
C ARG A 6 -51.59 -1.94 -8.98
N ARG A 7 -51.41 -1.45 -7.76
CA ARG A 7 -50.21 -0.88 -7.17
C ARG A 7 -49.08 -1.92 -7.22
N GLY A 8 -47.96 -1.58 -7.86
CA GLY A 8 -46.68 -2.26 -7.71
C GLY A 8 -45.69 -1.31 -7.05
N ARG A 9 -45.75 -1.18 -5.71
CA ARG A 9 -44.67 -0.56 -4.93
C ARG A 9 -43.55 -1.59 -4.81
N LEU A 10 -42.57 -1.54 -5.70
CA LEU A 10 -41.30 -2.22 -5.55
C LEU A 10 -40.51 -1.49 -4.46
N LEU A 11 -40.66 -1.96 -3.22
CA LEU A 11 -39.71 -1.70 -2.14
C LEU A 11 -38.47 -2.55 -2.42
N PHE A 12 -37.51 -1.99 -3.15
CA PHE A 12 -36.16 -2.54 -3.14
C PHE A 12 -35.48 -2.05 -1.86
N PRO A 13 -35.05 -2.95 -0.96
CA PRO A 13 -34.30 -2.55 0.20
C PRO A 13 -32.98 -1.93 -0.26
N ALA A 14 -32.70 -0.72 0.20
CA ALA A 14 -31.38 -0.11 0.09
C ALA A 14 -30.39 -1.01 0.83
N LEU A 15 -29.66 -1.83 0.10
CA LEU A 15 -28.52 -2.57 0.61
C LEU A 15 -27.41 -1.54 0.84
N VAL A 16 -27.41 -0.91 2.01
CA VAL A 16 -26.30 -0.08 2.48
C VAL A 16 -25.15 -1.04 2.79
N VAL A 17 -24.28 -1.27 1.82
CA VAL A 17 -23.00 -1.95 2.04
C VAL A 17 -22.13 -0.98 2.84
N LEU A 18 -22.16 -1.10 4.17
CA LEU A 18 -21.15 -0.53 5.06
C LEU A 18 -19.83 -1.29 4.82
N ALA A 19 -19.16 -0.99 3.71
CA ALA A 19 -17.76 -1.35 3.49
C ALA A 19 -16.88 -0.32 4.23
N GLY A 20 -16.93 -0.36 5.57
CA GLY A 20 -16.23 0.59 6.42
C GLY A 20 -15.55 -0.14 7.57
N LEU A 21 -14.22 -0.04 7.61
CA LEU A 21 -13.31 -0.45 8.68
C LEU A 21 -13.21 -1.96 8.94
N PHE A 22 -12.31 -2.62 8.20
CA PHE A 22 -11.59 -3.78 8.73
C PHE A 22 -10.11 -3.46 8.74
N ILE A 23 -9.68 -2.72 9.76
CA ILE A 23 -8.36 -3.01 10.33
C ILE A 23 -8.64 -4.10 11.35
N ALA A 24 -8.06 -5.28 11.14
CA ALA A 24 -8.10 -6.33 12.16
C ALA A 24 -7.65 -5.72 13.49
N ALA A 25 -8.48 -5.82 14.53
CA ALA A 25 -8.16 -5.32 15.85
C ALA A 25 -6.87 -6.00 16.32
N GLY A 26 -5.73 -5.31 16.19
CA GLY A 26 -4.40 -5.91 16.35
C GLY A 26 -3.36 -5.46 15.33
N ALA A 27 -3.75 -4.89 14.18
CA ALA A 27 -2.77 -4.46 13.18
C ALA A 27 -1.89 -3.33 13.73
N ARG A 28 -0.61 -3.63 13.94
CA ARG A 28 0.39 -2.65 14.37
C ARG A 28 0.98 -1.96 13.14
N ALA A 29 1.05 -0.65 13.18
CA ALA A 29 1.84 0.11 12.21
C ALA A 29 3.31 -0.15 12.49
N GLU A 30 3.95 -0.92 11.62
CA GLU A 30 5.38 -1.14 11.71
C GLU A 30 6.11 -0.03 10.94
N GLY A 31 7.13 0.53 11.57
CA GLY A 31 8.02 1.46 10.89
C GLY A 31 8.83 0.68 9.88
N ILE A 32 8.44 0.72 8.61
CA ILE A 32 9.28 0.18 7.54
C ILE A 32 10.09 1.31 6.97
N ARG A 33 11.41 1.12 6.96
CA ARG A 33 12.30 1.96 6.21
C ARG A 33 12.48 1.39 4.82
N GLY A 34 12.33 2.20 3.78
CA GLY A 34 12.47 1.68 2.43
C GLY A 34 12.15 2.68 1.35
N LEU A 35 12.49 2.28 0.12
CA LEU A 35 12.04 2.96 -1.08
C LEU A 35 10.79 2.25 -1.58
N PHE A 36 9.69 3.01 -1.69
CA PHE A 36 8.39 2.53 -2.12
C PHE A 36 8.02 3.18 -3.45
N CYS A 37 7.51 2.41 -4.41
CA CYS A 37 7.02 2.94 -5.69
C CYS A 37 5.64 2.38 -6.04
N ASN A 38 4.93 3.08 -6.93
CA ASN A 38 3.56 2.71 -7.32
C ASN A 38 3.53 1.43 -8.17
N THR A 39 4.58 1.15 -8.95
CA THR A 39 4.65 0.00 -9.86
C THR A 39 5.98 -0.75 -9.76
N HIS A 40 5.98 -2.01 -10.23
CA HIS A 40 7.19 -2.83 -10.31
C HIS A 40 8.26 -2.19 -11.21
N ALA A 41 7.86 -1.69 -12.39
CA ALA A 41 8.81 -1.07 -13.32
C ALA A 41 9.46 0.19 -12.74
N GLU A 42 8.74 0.95 -11.92
CA GLU A 42 9.31 2.12 -11.24
C GLU A 42 10.32 1.74 -10.16
N ILE A 43 10.06 0.68 -9.37
CA ILE A 43 11.04 0.23 -8.37
C ILE A 43 12.29 -0.36 -9.03
N ASP A 44 12.15 -1.06 -10.16
CA ASP A 44 13.29 -1.53 -10.95
C ASP A 44 14.14 -0.37 -11.45
N ALA A 45 13.52 0.64 -12.08
CA ALA A 45 14.22 1.83 -12.56
C ALA A 45 14.91 2.59 -11.42
N ALA A 46 14.28 2.67 -10.24
CA ALA A 46 14.89 3.30 -9.08
C ALA A 46 16.09 2.50 -8.56
N VAL A 47 16.02 1.15 -8.58
CA VAL A 47 17.15 0.27 -8.24
C VAL A 47 18.31 0.47 -9.22
N GLU A 48 18.06 0.65 -10.51
CA GLU A 48 19.10 0.96 -11.49
C GLU A 48 19.82 2.29 -11.17
N LEU A 49 19.07 3.33 -10.77
CA LEU A 49 19.66 4.60 -10.33
C LEU A 49 20.54 4.41 -9.10
N MET A 50 20.12 3.57 -8.14
CA MET A 50 20.94 3.27 -6.95
C MET A 50 22.19 2.46 -7.31
N ALA A 51 22.08 1.50 -8.23
CA ALA A 51 23.21 0.74 -8.74
C ALA A 51 24.24 1.65 -9.45
N ALA A 52 23.79 2.75 -10.06
CA ALA A 52 24.64 3.81 -10.61
C ALA A 52 25.22 4.76 -9.54
N GLY A 53 25.07 4.45 -8.25
CA GLY A 53 25.66 5.19 -7.13
C GLY A 53 24.79 6.32 -6.58
N ARG A 54 23.51 6.42 -6.95
CA ARG A 54 22.57 7.36 -6.33
C ARG A 54 22.12 6.86 -4.96
N SER A 55 21.91 7.78 -4.02
CA SER A 55 21.24 7.42 -2.76
C SER A 55 19.75 7.13 -3.01
N PRO A 56 19.07 6.38 -2.14
CA PRO A 56 17.62 6.14 -2.25
C PRO A 56 16.78 7.41 -2.34
N GLU A 57 17.14 8.46 -1.59
CA GLU A 57 16.48 9.78 -1.63
C GLU A 57 16.68 10.45 -2.98
N SER A 58 17.92 10.43 -3.49
CA SER A 58 18.23 10.99 -4.81
C SER A 58 17.54 10.21 -5.93
N ALA A 59 17.45 8.89 -5.83
CA ALA A 59 16.72 8.06 -6.78
C ALA A 59 15.23 8.40 -6.77
N ALA A 60 14.60 8.50 -5.59
CA ALA A 60 13.20 8.91 -5.47
C ALA A 60 12.95 10.30 -6.06
N ALA A 61 13.81 11.27 -5.78
CA ALA A 61 13.71 12.62 -6.33
C ALA A 61 13.77 12.64 -7.87
N LEU A 62 14.66 11.85 -8.48
CA LEU A 62 14.77 11.70 -9.94
C LEU A 62 13.57 10.98 -10.56
N MET A 63 12.96 10.04 -9.83
CA MET A 63 11.75 9.35 -10.29
C MET A 63 10.51 10.24 -10.24
N ASN A 64 10.53 11.33 -9.48
CA ASN A 64 9.36 12.14 -9.17
C ASN A 64 9.24 13.47 -9.93
N VAL A 65 9.94 13.63 -11.07
CA VAL A 65 10.02 14.92 -11.79
C VAL A 65 8.64 15.46 -12.17
N ASP A 66 7.79 14.62 -12.78
CA ASP A 66 6.48 15.04 -13.30
C ASP A 66 5.30 14.59 -12.42
N ALA A 67 5.51 13.59 -11.56
CA ALA A 67 4.49 13.02 -10.70
C ALA A 67 5.15 12.26 -9.54
N MET A 68 4.45 12.14 -8.41
CA MET A 68 4.91 11.34 -7.28
C MET A 68 4.84 9.84 -7.65
N ARG A 69 5.98 9.23 -7.96
CA ARG A 69 6.12 7.82 -8.35
C ARG A 69 6.71 6.95 -7.26
N CYS A 70 7.73 7.47 -6.59
CA CYS A 70 8.45 6.77 -5.54
C CYS A 70 8.59 7.65 -4.30
N THR A 71 8.56 7.06 -3.11
CA THR A 71 8.85 7.77 -1.86
C THR A 71 9.88 6.98 -1.10
N TYR A 72 11.01 7.61 -0.77
CA TYR A 72 11.89 7.08 0.25
C TYR A 72 11.32 7.44 1.61
N VAL A 73 11.07 6.41 2.40
CA VAL A 73 10.48 6.51 3.73
C VAL A 73 11.56 6.14 4.72
N ASP A 74 12.02 7.13 5.49
CA ASP A 74 12.97 6.94 6.58
C ASP A 74 12.26 6.74 7.95
N ALA A 75 11.06 7.32 8.10
CA ALA A 75 10.33 7.42 9.36
C ALA A 75 8.79 7.20 9.29
N ILE A 76 8.18 6.97 8.12
CA ILE A 76 6.73 6.73 8.05
C ILE A 76 6.42 5.28 8.44
N ARG A 77 5.43 5.12 9.32
CA ARG A 77 4.99 3.79 9.77
C ARG A 77 3.80 3.35 8.93
N TYR A 78 3.99 2.27 8.17
CA TYR A 78 2.96 1.71 7.31
C TYR A 78 2.35 0.48 7.97
N VAL A 79 1.05 0.30 7.72
CA VAL A 79 0.37 -0.97 7.95
C VAL A 79 0.28 -1.65 6.60
N LEU A 80 1.10 -2.67 6.41
CA LEU A 80 1.11 -3.49 5.21
C LEU A 80 0.38 -4.80 5.48
N ALA A 81 -0.36 -5.26 4.48
CA ALA A 81 -0.97 -6.58 4.44
C ALA A 81 -0.46 -7.36 3.22
N GLN A 82 -0.48 -8.69 3.32
CA GLN A 82 -0.20 -9.58 2.18
C GLN A 82 1.17 -9.35 1.54
N THR A 83 2.19 -9.11 2.36
CA THR A 83 3.56 -8.92 1.89
C THR A 83 4.09 -10.21 1.27
N VAL A 84 4.54 -10.13 0.01
CA VAL A 84 5.12 -11.26 -0.73
C VAL A 84 6.38 -10.82 -1.47
N VAL A 85 7.27 -11.77 -1.74
CA VAL A 85 8.39 -11.54 -2.67
C VAL A 85 7.84 -11.39 -4.08
N ALA A 86 8.17 -10.29 -4.74
CA ALA A 86 7.74 -9.98 -6.09
C ALA A 86 8.86 -10.19 -7.13
N GLY A 87 10.12 -10.24 -6.70
CA GLY A 87 11.26 -10.46 -7.58
C GLY A 87 12.57 -10.00 -6.96
N GLY A 88 13.56 -9.72 -7.80
CA GLY A 88 14.82 -9.11 -7.38
C GLY A 88 15.55 -8.46 -8.55
N SER A 89 16.20 -7.33 -8.26
CA SER A 89 16.96 -6.52 -9.22
C SER A 89 18.15 -5.88 -8.52
N GLY A 90 19.30 -5.75 -9.19
CA GLY A 90 20.48 -5.07 -8.66
C GLY A 90 21.00 -5.58 -7.31
N GLY A 91 20.79 -6.87 -6.99
CA GLY A 91 21.15 -7.45 -5.68
C GLY A 91 20.15 -7.17 -4.56
N HIS A 92 19.04 -6.49 -4.86
CA HIS A 92 17.95 -6.23 -3.92
C HIS A 92 16.77 -7.17 -4.15
N THR A 93 16.14 -7.63 -3.07
CA THR A 93 14.84 -8.31 -3.12
C THR A 93 13.72 -7.28 -3.18
N ILE A 94 12.80 -7.45 -4.12
CA ILE A 94 11.64 -6.58 -4.28
C ILE A 94 10.44 -7.27 -3.66
N TYR A 95 9.72 -6.53 -2.82
CA TYR A 95 8.50 -6.98 -2.16
C TYR A 95 7.29 -6.26 -2.75
N ARG A 96 6.14 -6.95 -2.73
CA ARG A 96 4.83 -6.38 -3.02
C ARG A 96 3.96 -6.51 -1.78
N ALA A 97 3.20 -5.47 -1.45
CA ALA A 97 2.24 -5.50 -0.36
C ALA A 97 1.03 -4.61 -0.66
N ARG A 98 -0.01 -4.76 0.17
CA ARG A 98 -1.16 -3.85 0.20
C ARG A 98 -1.03 -2.89 1.38
N LEU A 99 -0.98 -1.59 1.10
CA LEU A 99 -1.07 -0.54 2.09
C LEU A 99 -2.53 -0.39 2.55
N THR A 100 -2.76 -0.68 3.83
CA THR A 100 -4.10 -0.58 4.45
C THR A 100 -4.19 0.57 5.44
N GLY A 101 -3.05 1.12 5.88
CA GLY A 101 -3.01 2.27 6.78
C GLY A 101 -1.62 2.91 6.89
N VAL A 102 -1.61 4.15 7.38
CA VAL A 102 -0.41 4.96 7.63
C VAL A 102 -0.52 5.64 8.99
N GLU A 103 0.56 5.68 9.77
CA GLU A 103 0.59 6.46 11.01
C GLU A 103 0.96 7.93 10.71
N VAL A 104 0.11 8.87 11.11
CA VAL A 104 0.33 10.32 10.96
C VAL A 104 0.17 10.97 12.33
N GLY A 105 1.27 11.49 12.88
CA GLY A 105 1.28 12.13 14.20
C GLY A 105 0.87 11.19 15.35
N GLY A 106 1.29 9.91 15.29
CA GLY A 106 0.92 8.89 16.28
C GLY A 106 -0.50 8.33 16.13
N ARG A 107 -1.27 8.78 15.13
CA ARG A 107 -2.61 8.28 14.84
C ARG A 107 -2.59 7.42 13.58
N LEU A 108 -3.15 6.22 13.67
CA LEU A 108 -3.37 5.37 12.51
C LEU A 108 -4.50 5.92 11.62
N VAL A 109 -4.20 6.13 10.35
CA VAL A 109 -5.13 6.60 9.31
C VAL A 109 -5.30 5.51 8.25
N ASN A 110 -6.53 5.20 7.89
CA ASN A 110 -6.83 4.12 6.95
C ASN A 110 -6.60 4.55 5.51
N VAL A 111 -6.10 3.63 4.71
CA VAL A 111 -6.01 3.78 3.26
C VAL A 111 -7.14 2.95 2.65
N SER A 112 -8.09 3.63 1.99
CA SER A 112 -9.26 3.01 1.37
C SER A 112 -9.52 3.61 -0.03
N PRO A 113 -9.56 2.78 -1.09
CA PRO A 113 -9.29 1.34 -1.09
C PRO A 113 -7.80 1.04 -0.76
N PRO A 114 -7.47 -0.17 -0.27
CA PRO A 114 -6.07 -0.52 -0.01
C PRO A 114 -5.24 -0.40 -1.28
N ALA A 115 -4.14 0.35 -1.20
CA ALA A 115 -3.26 0.62 -2.33
C ALA A 115 -2.22 -0.50 -2.48
N GLU A 116 -1.90 -0.89 -3.71
CA GLU A 116 -0.77 -1.78 -3.97
C GLU A 116 0.52 -0.97 -3.99
N LEU A 117 1.58 -1.51 -3.40
CA LEU A 117 2.91 -0.88 -3.39
C LEU A 117 4.00 -1.94 -3.64
N PHE A 118 5.08 -1.48 -4.24
CA PHE A 118 6.32 -2.23 -4.40
C PHE A 118 7.42 -1.55 -3.60
N PHE A 119 8.24 -2.34 -2.90
CA PHE A 119 9.27 -1.76 -2.05
C PHE A 119 10.51 -2.64 -1.89
N ILE A 120 11.60 -1.97 -1.55
CA ILE A 120 12.84 -2.58 -1.05
C ILE A 120 13.10 -2.04 0.36
N THR A 121 13.55 -2.91 1.26
CA THR A 121 13.99 -2.51 2.61
C THR A 121 15.41 -3.01 2.86
N PRO A 122 16.30 -2.18 3.42
CA PRO A 122 17.61 -2.62 3.86
C PRO A 122 17.54 -3.44 5.17
N ASP A 123 16.42 -3.44 5.88
CA ASP A 123 16.25 -4.09 7.17
C ASP A 123 15.37 -5.34 7.05
N VAL A 124 16.03 -6.49 6.85
CA VAL A 124 15.37 -7.79 6.76
C VAL A 124 14.68 -8.22 8.06
N ALA A 125 15.04 -7.65 9.22
CA ALA A 125 14.38 -7.96 10.48
C ALA A 125 12.97 -7.34 10.54
N GLN A 126 12.75 -6.21 9.86
CA GLN A 126 11.41 -5.61 9.73
C GLN A 126 10.46 -6.53 8.95
N LEU A 127 10.96 -7.24 7.94
CA LEU A 127 10.14 -8.19 7.17
C LEU A 127 9.64 -9.36 8.01
N ALA A 128 10.47 -9.84 8.95
CA ALA A 128 10.08 -10.92 9.85
C ALA A 128 8.97 -10.48 10.83
N ALA A 129 8.87 -9.19 11.13
CA ALA A 129 7.83 -8.64 11.99
C ALA A 129 6.49 -8.50 11.24
N LEU A 130 6.53 -8.14 9.95
CA LEU A 130 5.35 -8.09 9.07
C LEU A 130 4.67 -9.45 8.84
N GLY A 131 5.39 -10.55 9.02
CA GLY A 131 4.89 -11.91 8.78
C GLY A 131 4.31 -12.63 10.01
N ARG A 132 4.35 -12.02 11.21
CA ARG A 132 3.97 -12.71 12.46
C ARG A 132 2.49 -12.68 12.82
N ASP A 133 1.68 -11.89 12.13
CA ASP A 133 0.26 -11.68 12.44
C ASP A 133 -0.69 -12.08 11.29
N ALA A 134 -0.23 -12.91 10.35
CA ALA A 134 -1.06 -13.46 9.26
C ALA A 134 -1.72 -14.80 9.63
#